data_AF-A0A6H5GD94-F1
#
_entry.id   AF-A0A6H5GD94-F1
#
_cell.length_a   1.000
_cell.length_b   1.000
_cell.length_c   1.000
_cell.angle_alpha   90.00
_cell.angle_beta   90.00
_cell.angle_gamma   90.00
#
_symmetry.space_group_name_H-M   'P 1'
#
loop_
_entity.id
_entity.type
_entity.pdbx_description
1 polymer ?
#
loop_
_entity_poly.entity_id
_entity_poly.type
_entity_poly.pdbx_seq_one_letter_code
_entity_poly.pdbx_strand_id
1 'polypeptide(L)'
;MISSMSVPGVESSLESVISWLSTAENTIKALTRPASLNKNRLDDQIRSLRGPLADIQSHGGQIESVATQARQLVAQATNARLAKRIDTKMKDMLSRLSKHLKLPRYEKLLERATKLNESLAEVNVSLDDFNKRAQDIESWLNEASDGIATGAAQSAIDAIANDREAKRDSIERVLRDGRNLIGRKDVTDTSHVRDRIKVNYHFQIEDILSVI
;
A
#
# COMPACT_ATOMS: atom_id res chain seq x y z
N MET A 1 1.42 42.22 5.98
CA MET A 1 2.70 42.19 6.71
C MET A 1 3.18 40.75 6.74
N ILE A 2 4.25 40.42 6.03
CA ILE A 2 4.91 39.13 6.19
C ILE A 2 5.72 39.27 7.49
N SER A 3 5.30 38.60 8.57
CA SER A 3 6.10 38.53 9.79
C SER A 3 7.46 37.92 9.43
N SER A 4 8.51 38.73 9.42
CA SER A 4 9.87 38.26 9.25
C SER A 4 10.24 37.45 10.49
N MET A 5 10.17 36.12 10.39
CA MET A 5 10.64 35.22 11.44
C MET A 5 12.11 35.48 11.73
N SER A 6 12.45 35.59 13.01
CA SER A 6 13.82 35.81 13.47
C SER A 6 14.66 34.54 13.28
N VAL A 7 15.99 34.67 13.32
CA VAL A 7 16.93 33.54 13.21
C VAL A 7 16.58 32.40 14.18
N PRO A 8 16.30 32.64 15.49
CA PRO A 8 15.88 31.59 16.40
C PRO A 8 14.53 30.94 16.02
N GLY A 9 13.60 31.71 15.44
CA GLY A 9 12.30 31.18 15.01
C GLY A 9 12.43 30.20 13.84
N VAL A 10 13.28 30.51 12.86
CA VAL A 10 13.57 29.60 11.74
C VAL A 10 14.34 28.36 12.18
N GLU A 11 15.30 28.52 13.10
CA GLU A 11 16.04 27.41 13.69
C GLU A 11 15.13 26.42 14.45
N SER A 12 14.23 26.92 15.29
CA SER A 12 13.26 26.08 16.00
C SER A 12 12.33 25.35 15.05
N SER A 13 11.87 26.03 14.00
CA SER A 13 10.99 25.41 12.99
C SER A 13 11.72 24.33 12.20
N LEU A 14 12.99 24.56 11.86
CA LEU A 14 13.84 23.58 11.20
C LEU A 14 14.07 22.34 12.08
N GLU A 15 14.35 22.53 13.37
CA GLU A 15 14.51 21.43 14.33
C GLU A 15 13.25 20.60 14.50
N SER A 16 12.10 21.27 14.61
CA SER A 16 10.79 20.62 14.67
C SER A 16 10.56 19.73 13.45
N VAL A 17 10.81 20.24 12.23
CA VAL A 17 10.63 19.46 11.01
C VAL A 17 11.62 18.30 10.91
N ILE A 18 12.89 18.47 11.31
CA ILE A 18 13.89 17.39 11.31
C ILE A 18 13.48 16.26 12.27
N SER A 19 12.97 16.63 13.46
CA SER A 19 12.47 15.68 14.45
C SER A 19 11.24 14.92 13.94
N TRP A 20 10.27 15.65 13.38
CA TRP A 20 9.09 15.07 12.75
C TRP A 20 9.49 14.11 11.61
N LEU A 21 10.38 14.52 10.71
CA LEU A 21 10.81 13.70 9.58
C LEU A 21 11.42 12.38 10.03
N SER A 22 12.24 12.42 11.09
CA SER A 22 12.84 11.21 11.67
C SER A 22 11.78 10.30 12.30
N THR A 23 10.76 10.87 12.93
CA THR A 23 9.62 10.12 13.48
C THR A 23 8.79 9.48 12.37
N ALA A 24 8.44 10.25 11.33
CA ALA A 24 7.67 9.78 10.19
C ALA A 24 8.40 8.66 9.41
N GLU A 25 9.72 8.79 9.21
CA GLU A 25 10.54 7.72 8.62
C GLU A 25 10.51 6.44 9.45
N ASN A 26 10.62 6.52 10.77
CA ASN A 26 10.54 5.36 11.65
C ASN A 26 9.16 4.71 11.59
N THR A 27 8.09 5.50 11.55
CA THR A 27 6.72 5.01 11.39
C THR A 27 6.55 4.26 10.06
N ILE A 28 6.94 4.86 8.94
CA ILE A 28 6.84 4.21 7.62
C ILE A 28 7.72 2.95 7.56
N LYS A 29 8.90 2.97 8.18
CA LYS A 29 9.76 1.79 8.28
C LYS A 29 9.08 0.66 9.05
N ALA A 30 8.43 0.95 10.18
CA ALA A 30 7.70 -0.04 10.97
C ALA A 30 6.47 -0.60 10.24
N LEU A 31 5.82 0.23 9.42
CA LEU A 31 4.68 -0.19 8.58
C LEU A 31 5.10 -0.90 7.29
N THR A 32 6.36 -0.78 6.87
CA THR A 32 6.86 -1.45 5.67
C THR A 32 6.99 -2.94 5.93
N ARG A 33 6.04 -3.71 5.41
CA ARG A 33 6.03 -5.18 5.43
C ARG A 33 5.27 -5.70 4.21
N PRO A 34 5.50 -6.95 3.78
CA PRO A 34 4.74 -7.56 2.69
C PRO A 34 3.23 -7.47 2.91
N ALA A 35 2.48 -7.27 1.83
CA ALA A 35 1.03 -7.26 1.82
C ALA A 35 0.50 -8.63 2.25
N SER A 36 -0.35 -8.67 3.26
CA SER A 36 -0.97 -9.90 3.69
C SER A 36 -2.01 -10.35 2.66
N LEU A 37 -2.00 -11.61 2.24
CA LEU A 37 -3.13 -12.16 1.48
C LEU A 37 -4.34 -12.46 2.40
N ASN A 38 -4.19 -12.46 3.73
CA ASN A 38 -5.34 -12.46 4.62
C ASN A 38 -6.04 -11.08 4.60
N LYS A 39 -7.32 -11.04 4.21
CA LYS A 39 -8.07 -9.81 3.96
C LYS A 39 -8.13 -8.87 5.17
N ASN A 40 -8.46 -9.39 6.35
CA ASN A 40 -8.56 -8.57 7.56
C ASN A 40 -7.22 -7.91 7.90
N ARG A 41 -6.13 -8.69 7.82
CA ARG A 41 -4.77 -8.18 8.07
C ARG A 41 -4.35 -7.15 7.01
N LEU A 42 -4.73 -7.34 5.76
CA LEU A 42 -4.45 -6.39 4.68
C LEU A 42 -5.20 -5.06 4.89
N ASP A 43 -6.48 -5.14 5.28
CA ASP A 43 -7.27 -3.97 5.64
C ASP A 43 -6.66 -3.21 6.81
N ASP A 44 -6.16 -3.93 7.82
CA ASP A 44 -5.47 -3.32 8.95
C ASP A 44 -4.14 -2.66 8.52
N GLN A 45 -3.39 -3.26 7.59
CA GLN A 45 -2.21 -2.65 6.99
C GLN A 45 -2.56 -1.32 6.29
N ILE A 46 -3.59 -1.32 5.44
CA ILE A 46 -4.05 -0.14 4.70
C ILE A 46 -4.54 0.96 5.66
N ARG A 47 -5.35 0.59 6.66
CA ARG A 47 -5.85 1.52 7.69
C ARG A 47 -4.71 2.14 8.48
N SER A 48 -3.73 1.34 8.88
CA SER A 48 -2.57 1.80 9.65
C SER A 48 -1.69 2.78 8.86
N LEU A 49 -1.62 2.65 7.53
CA LEU A 49 -0.84 3.54 6.67
C LEU A 49 -1.55 4.87 6.35
N ARG A 50 -2.88 4.88 6.34
CA ARG A 50 -3.68 6.04 5.91
C ARG A 50 -3.35 7.33 6.67
N GLY A 51 -3.31 7.26 8.00
CA GLY A 51 -3.00 8.40 8.86
C GLY A 51 -1.58 8.94 8.61
N PRO A 52 -0.53 8.12 8.73
CA PRO A 52 0.84 8.52 8.44
C PRO A 52 1.06 9.08 7.03
N LEU A 53 0.42 8.50 6.00
CA LEU A 53 0.54 9.00 4.63
C LEU A 53 -0.09 10.40 4.49
N ALA A 54 -1.29 10.61 5.04
CA ALA A 54 -1.94 11.91 5.02
C ALA A 54 -1.12 12.97 5.78
N ASP A 55 -0.54 12.59 6.92
CA ASP A 55 0.36 13.44 7.70
C ASP A 55 1.57 13.89 6.86
N ILE A 56 2.27 12.94 6.22
CA ILE A 56 3.40 13.22 5.33
C ILE A 56 3.01 14.15 4.19
N GLN A 57 1.89 13.89 3.52
CA GLN A 57 1.41 14.71 2.40
C GLN A 57 1.10 16.15 2.84
N SER A 58 0.48 16.32 4.01
CA SER A 58 0.10 17.64 4.53
C SER A 58 1.31 18.48 5.01
N HIS A 59 2.38 17.84 5.47
CA HIS A 59 3.59 18.52 5.93
C HIS A 59 4.42 19.15 4.80
N GLY A 60 4.19 18.78 3.53
CA GLY A 60 4.92 19.31 2.39
C GLY A 60 4.93 20.84 2.32
N GLY A 61 3.77 21.49 2.56
CA GLY A 61 3.67 22.95 2.55
C GLY A 61 4.42 23.62 3.71
N GLN A 62 4.43 23.01 4.90
CA GLN A 62 5.19 23.50 6.04
C GLN A 62 6.70 23.41 5.79
N ILE A 63 7.16 22.28 5.24
CA ILE A 63 8.56 22.05 4.85
C ILE A 63 9.00 23.11 3.83
N GLU A 64 8.19 23.36 2.81
CA GLU A 64 8.47 24.37 1.79
C GLU A 64 8.51 25.79 2.37
N SER A 65 7.60 26.11 3.29
CA SER A 65 7.55 27.40 3.98
C SER A 65 8.81 27.64 4.82
N VAL A 66 9.18 26.70 5.69
CA VAL A 66 10.41 26.78 6.50
C VAL A 66 11.64 26.86 5.60
N ALA A 67 11.66 26.10 4.49
CA ALA A 67 12.75 26.16 3.53
C ALA A 67 12.86 27.53 2.84
N THR A 68 11.73 28.18 2.55
CA THR A 68 11.71 29.51 1.92
C THR A 68 12.16 30.59 2.89
N GLN A 69 11.66 30.56 4.13
CA GLN A 69 12.06 31.50 5.17
C GLN A 69 13.55 31.39 5.51
N ALA A 70 14.09 30.17 5.59
CA ALA A 70 15.51 29.96 5.81
C ALA A 70 16.37 30.54 4.67
N ARG A 71 15.95 30.35 3.40
CA ARG A 71 16.63 30.97 2.25
C ARG A 71 16.58 32.51 2.30
N GLN A 72 15.44 33.08 2.68
CA GLN A 72 15.28 34.53 2.79
C GLN A 72 16.15 35.11 3.91
N LEU A 73 16.19 34.49 5.08
CA LEU A 73 17.05 34.91 6.19
C LEU A 73 18.53 34.93 5.79
N VAL A 74 18.95 33.93 5.02
CA VAL A 74 20.32 33.83 4.52
C VAL A 74 20.64 34.95 3.54
N ALA A 75 19.73 35.23 2.60
CA ALA A 75 19.91 36.32 1.63
C ALA A 75 20.01 37.69 2.33
N GLN A 76 19.30 37.87 3.45
CA GLN A 76 19.28 39.10 4.25
C GLN A 76 20.50 39.27 5.18
N ALA A 77 21.24 38.20 5.49
CA ALA A 77 22.35 38.22 6.44
C ALA A 77 23.67 38.80 5.90
N THR A 78 23.66 39.47 4.74
CA THR A 78 24.82 40.01 4.01
C THR A 78 25.44 41.29 4.60
N ASN A 79 25.04 41.74 5.81
CA ASN A 79 25.57 42.97 6.41
C ASN A 79 26.87 42.74 7.23
N ALA A 80 27.97 43.35 6.78
CA ALA A 80 29.37 43.04 7.10
C ALA A 80 29.82 43.18 8.57
N ARG A 81 29.05 43.80 9.47
CA ARG A 81 29.44 43.98 10.90
C ARG A 81 28.88 42.91 11.84
N LEU A 82 27.86 42.16 11.43
CA LEU A 82 27.25 41.02 12.15
C LEU A 82 27.80 39.65 11.68
N ALA A 83 28.77 39.69 10.76
CA ALA A 83 29.04 38.68 9.74
C ALA A 83 29.93 37.49 10.12
N LYS A 84 30.28 37.25 11.40
CA LYS A 84 31.12 36.07 11.75
C LYS A 84 30.37 35.00 12.54
N ARG A 85 29.67 35.39 13.61
CA ARG A 85 28.83 34.44 14.39
C ARG A 85 27.53 34.08 13.67
N ILE A 86 26.89 35.07 13.05
CA ILE A 86 25.67 34.83 12.27
C ILE A 86 26.00 34.05 11.00
N ASP A 87 27.16 34.28 10.39
CA ASP A 87 27.60 33.57 9.19
C ASP A 87 27.86 32.07 9.44
N THR A 88 28.55 31.68 10.52
CA THR A 88 28.73 30.25 10.84
C THR A 88 27.40 29.57 11.16
N LYS A 89 26.54 30.21 11.96
CA LYS A 89 25.23 29.64 12.33
C LYS A 89 24.29 29.55 11.13
N MET A 90 24.27 30.57 10.26
CA MET A 90 23.48 30.56 9.03
C MET A 90 24.00 29.56 8.00
N LYS A 91 25.32 29.41 7.85
CA LYS A 91 25.91 28.37 6.99
C LYS A 91 25.59 26.97 7.48
N ASP A 92 25.60 26.74 8.79
CA ASP A 92 25.16 25.46 9.36
C ASP A 92 23.67 25.22 9.12
N MET A 93 22.81 26.24 9.34
CA MET A 93 21.39 26.15 9.00
C MET A 93 21.15 25.87 7.52
N LEU A 94 21.91 26.49 6.61
CA LEU A 94 21.84 26.23 5.17
C LEU A 94 22.26 24.81 4.80
N SER A 95 23.34 24.33 5.40
CA SER A 95 23.81 22.95 5.23
C SER A 95 22.75 21.97 5.73
N ARG A 96 22.17 22.23 6.90
CA ARG A 96 21.08 21.43 7.46
C ARG A 96 19.83 21.48 6.57
N LEU A 97 19.47 22.65 6.05
CA LEU A 97 18.35 22.82 5.12
C LEU A 97 18.56 22.01 3.84
N SER A 98 19.75 22.11 3.23
CA SER A 98 20.10 21.44 1.99
C SER A 98 20.27 19.93 2.18
N LYS A 99 20.72 19.47 3.35
CA LYS A 99 20.96 18.07 3.66
C LYS A 99 19.70 17.35 4.16
N HIS A 100 18.82 18.04 4.88
CA HIS A 100 17.68 17.44 5.58
C HIS A 100 16.31 17.88 5.07
N LEU A 101 16.15 19.16 4.70
CA LEU A 101 14.83 19.76 4.46
C LEU A 101 14.44 19.83 2.98
N LYS A 102 15.41 20.03 2.08
CA LYS A 102 15.15 20.22 0.66
C LYS A 102 15.60 19.00 -0.15
N LEU A 103 14.66 18.20 -0.63
CA LEU A 103 14.84 17.23 -1.71
C LEU A 103 14.95 15.76 -1.25
N PRO A 104 16.10 15.14 -0.86
CA PRO A 104 16.14 13.69 -0.89
C PRO A 104 15.31 12.99 0.20
N ARG A 105 15.34 13.44 1.46
CA ARG A 105 14.75 12.64 2.56
C ARG A 105 13.23 12.70 2.57
N TYR A 106 12.65 13.90 2.53
CA TYR A 106 11.20 14.05 2.47
C TYR A 106 10.62 13.45 1.19
N GLU A 107 11.20 13.73 0.01
CA GLU A 107 10.70 13.17 -1.24
C GLU A 107 10.82 11.63 -1.25
N LYS A 108 11.94 11.07 -0.77
CA LYS A 108 12.08 9.61 -0.63
C LYS A 108 11.09 9.03 0.38
N LEU A 109 10.80 9.72 1.47
CA LEU A 109 9.80 9.28 2.45
C LEU A 109 8.41 9.26 1.82
N LEU A 110 8.01 10.35 1.16
CA LEU A 110 6.73 10.46 0.46
C LEU A 110 6.61 9.42 -0.65
N GLU A 111 7.65 9.23 -1.46
CA GLU A 111 7.71 8.22 -2.51
C GLU A 111 7.55 6.82 -1.91
N ARG A 112 8.27 6.51 -0.83
CA ARG A 112 8.18 5.21 -0.15
C ARG A 112 6.79 4.96 0.43
N ALA A 113 6.20 5.95 1.09
CA ALA A 113 4.86 5.84 1.67
C ALA A 113 3.79 5.68 0.57
N THR A 114 3.90 6.43 -0.53
CA THR A 114 3.00 6.34 -1.68
C THR A 114 3.10 4.97 -2.35
N LYS A 115 4.31 4.49 -2.65
CA LYS A 115 4.52 3.16 -3.25
C LYS A 115 4.01 2.03 -2.37
N LEU A 116 4.19 2.14 -1.05
CA LEU A 116 3.63 1.15 -0.11
C LEU A 116 2.10 1.16 -0.17
N ASN A 117 1.47 2.33 -0.22
CA ASN A 117 0.02 2.45 -0.33
C ASN A 117 -0.50 1.89 -1.66
N GLU A 118 0.17 2.18 -2.77
CA GLU A 118 -0.17 1.64 -4.10
C GLU A 118 -0.07 0.12 -4.14
N SER A 119 1.03 -0.46 -3.64
CA SER A 119 1.23 -1.92 -3.56
C SER A 119 0.14 -2.58 -2.69
N LEU A 120 -0.14 -2.05 -1.50
CA LEU A 120 -1.20 -2.58 -0.63
C LEU A 120 -2.58 -2.49 -1.30
N ALA A 121 -2.88 -1.38 -1.97
CA ALA A 121 -4.16 -1.19 -2.67
C ALA A 121 -4.31 -2.14 -3.86
N GLU A 122 -3.26 -2.33 -4.66
CA GLU A 122 -3.23 -3.25 -5.79
C GLU A 122 -3.46 -4.71 -5.33
N VAL A 123 -2.76 -5.12 -4.27
CA VAL A 123 -2.95 -6.45 -3.68
C VAL A 123 -4.36 -6.58 -3.11
N ASN A 124 -4.91 -5.55 -2.47
CA ASN A 124 -6.26 -5.60 -1.92
C ASN A 124 -7.33 -5.78 -2.99
N VAL A 125 -7.26 -4.99 -4.07
CA VAL A 125 -8.18 -5.14 -5.21
C VAL A 125 -8.06 -6.52 -5.80
N SER A 126 -6.84 -7.00 -6.07
CA SER A 126 -6.60 -8.32 -6.67
C SER A 126 -7.10 -9.45 -5.78
N LEU A 127 -6.94 -9.33 -4.47
CA LEU A 127 -7.40 -10.29 -3.48
C LEU A 127 -8.92 -10.32 -3.35
N ASP A 128 -9.59 -9.15 -3.33
CA ASP A 128 -11.05 -9.04 -3.32
C ASP A 128 -11.65 -9.72 -4.55
N ASP A 129 -11.09 -9.42 -5.70
CA ASP A 129 -11.45 -9.98 -7.00
C ASP A 129 -11.31 -11.51 -7.03
N PHE A 130 -10.16 -12.01 -6.57
CA PHE A 130 -9.91 -13.44 -6.43
C PHE A 130 -10.92 -14.08 -5.48
N ASN A 131 -11.12 -13.49 -4.30
CA ASN A 131 -11.98 -14.06 -3.28
C ASN A 131 -13.43 -14.17 -3.73
N LYS A 132 -13.93 -13.14 -4.41
CA LYS A 132 -15.28 -13.11 -4.97
C LYS A 132 -15.45 -14.19 -6.03
N ARG A 133 -14.55 -14.25 -7.02
CA ARG A 133 -14.65 -15.25 -8.10
C ARG A 133 -14.50 -16.68 -7.58
N ALA A 134 -13.58 -16.91 -6.65
CA ALA A 134 -13.43 -18.22 -6.03
C ALA A 134 -14.68 -18.62 -5.23
N GLN A 135 -15.31 -17.67 -4.53
CA GLN A 135 -16.56 -17.93 -3.81
C GLN A 135 -17.71 -18.26 -4.76
N ASP A 136 -17.83 -17.54 -5.87
CA ASP A 136 -18.88 -17.79 -6.88
C ASP A 136 -18.75 -19.20 -7.48
N ILE A 137 -17.52 -19.69 -7.69
CA ILE A 137 -17.28 -21.07 -8.14
C ILE A 137 -17.65 -22.04 -7.02
N GLU A 138 -17.09 -21.88 -5.81
CA GLU A 138 -17.34 -22.77 -4.67
C GLU A 138 -18.84 -22.90 -4.33
N SER A 139 -19.61 -21.81 -4.39
CA SER A 139 -21.06 -21.85 -4.20
C SER A 139 -21.75 -22.68 -5.28
N TRP A 140 -21.41 -22.47 -6.56
CA TRP A 140 -21.94 -23.28 -7.66
C TRP A 140 -21.57 -24.76 -7.52
N LEU A 141 -20.36 -25.08 -7.02
CA LEU A 141 -19.94 -26.46 -6.75
C LEU A 141 -20.79 -27.13 -5.68
N ASN A 142 -21.02 -26.43 -4.59
CA ASN A 142 -21.79 -26.94 -3.47
C ASN A 142 -23.25 -27.18 -3.88
N GLU A 143 -23.85 -26.25 -4.62
CA GLU A 143 -25.21 -26.39 -5.16
C GLU A 143 -25.32 -27.58 -6.13
N ALA A 144 -24.37 -27.72 -7.06
CA ALA A 144 -24.35 -28.84 -7.99
C ALA A 144 -24.20 -30.18 -7.26
N SER A 145 -23.28 -30.26 -6.30
CA SER A 145 -23.00 -31.47 -5.53
C SER A 145 -24.17 -31.89 -4.65
N ASP A 146 -24.82 -30.93 -3.97
CA ASP A 146 -26.00 -31.18 -3.13
C ASP A 146 -27.21 -31.62 -3.98
N GLY A 147 -27.42 -31.00 -5.14
CA GLY A 147 -28.45 -31.42 -6.09
C GLY A 147 -28.26 -32.87 -6.54
N ILE A 148 -27.04 -33.25 -6.91
CA ILE A 148 -26.73 -34.63 -7.29
C ILE A 148 -26.96 -35.60 -6.12
N ALA A 149 -26.45 -35.27 -4.93
CA ALA A 149 -26.57 -36.12 -3.75
C ALA A 149 -28.01 -36.34 -3.29
N THR A 150 -28.89 -35.37 -3.53
CA THR A 150 -30.33 -35.42 -3.18
C THR A 150 -31.21 -36.03 -4.26
N GLY A 151 -30.63 -36.53 -5.35
CA GLY A 151 -31.36 -37.20 -6.43
C GLY A 151 -31.98 -36.24 -7.44
N ALA A 152 -31.25 -35.19 -7.83
CA ALA A 152 -31.66 -34.28 -8.89
C ALA A 152 -32.17 -35.00 -10.14
N ALA A 153 -33.24 -34.47 -10.73
CA ALA A 153 -33.75 -34.97 -12.00
C ALA A 153 -32.68 -34.87 -13.11
N GLN A 154 -32.74 -35.77 -14.10
CA GLN A 154 -31.80 -35.79 -15.22
C GLN A 154 -31.68 -34.42 -15.92
N SER A 155 -32.80 -33.70 -16.06
CA SER A 155 -32.80 -32.35 -16.66
C SER A 155 -31.99 -31.32 -15.87
N ALA A 156 -31.89 -31.45 -14.55
CA ALA A 156 -31.07 -30.60 -13.69
C ALA A 156 -29.58 -30.99 -13.81
N ILE A 157 -29.27 -32.28 -13.96
CA ILE A 157 -27.91 -32.77 -14.24
C ILE A 157 -27.43 -32.25 -15.60
N ASP A 158 -28.27 -32.31 -16.63
CA ASP A 158 -27.96 -31.79 -17.96
C ASP A 158 -27.74 -30.25 -17.94
N ALA A 159 -28.49 -29.52 -17.11
CA ALA A 159 -28.29 -28.09 -16.92
C ALA A 159 -26.93 -27.78 -16.25
N ILE A 160 -26.55 -28.53 -15.21
CA ILE A 160 -25.24 -28.40 -14.56
C ILE A 160 -24.11 -28.70 -15.56
N ALA A 161 -24.27 -29.72 -16.41
CA ALA A 161 -23.30 -30.08 -17.44
C ALA A 161 -23.12 -28.98 -18.50
N ASN A 162 -24.20 -28.29 -18.89
CA ASN A 162 -24.13 -27.14 -19.80
C ASN A 162 -23.48 -25.91 -19.14
N ASP A 163 -23.84 -25.62 -17.89
CA ASP A 163 -23.26 -24.50 -17.13
C ASP A 163 -21.76 -24.69 -16.85
N ARG A 164 -21.28 -25.94 -16.76
CA ARG A 164 -19.86 -26.26 -16.58
C ARG A 164 -18.98 -25.58 -17.63
N GLU A 165 -19.35 -25.63 -18.91
CA GLU A 165 -18.51 -25.07 -19.97
C GLU A 165 -18.43 -23.54 -19.82
N ALA A 166 -19.51 -22.89 -19.40
CA ALA A 166 -19.52 -21.46 -19.07
C ALA A 166 -18.68 -21.13 -17.82
N LYS A 167 -18.53 -22.08 -16.87
CA LYS A 167 -17.70 -21.91 -15.68
C LYS A 167 -16.22 -22.18 -15.91
N ARG A 168 -15.84 -22.85 -17.01
CA ARG A 168 -14.45 -23.17 -17.35
C ARG A 168 -13.55 -21.93 -17.36
N ASP A 169 -13.95 -20.91 -18.11
CA ASP A 169 -13.19 -19.65 -18.21
C ASP A 169 -13.05 -18.95 -16.86
N SER A 170 -14.10 -19.04 -16.02
CA SER A 170 -14.10 -18.48 -14.67
C SER A 170 -13.12 -19.23 -13.75
N ILE A 171 -13.05 -20.55 -13.83
CA ILE A 171 -12.09 -21.38 -13.10
C ILE A 171 -10.67 -21.04 -13.53
N GLU A 172 -10.40 -21.00 -14.82
CA GLU A 172 -9.07 -20.62 -15.35
C GLU A 172 -8.66 -19.22 -14.89
N ARG A 173 -9.62 -18.29 -14.84
CA ARG A 173 -9.41 -16.94 -14.30
C ARG A 173 -9.03 -16.97 -12.82
N VAL A 174 -9.75 -17.71 -11.99
CA VAL A 174 -9.44 -17.86 -10.54
C VAL A 174 -8.07 -18.47 -10.33
N LEU A 175 -7.73 -19.52 -11.06
CA LEU A 175 -6.41 -20.16 -10.99
C LEU A 175 -5.30 -19.19 -11.38
N ARG A 176 -5.49 -18.40 -12.44
CA ARG A 176 -4.53 -17.40 -12.88
C ARG A 176 -4.38 -16.27 -11.86
N ASP A 177 -5.48 -15.70 -11.39
CA ASP A 177 -5.47 -14.59 -10.43
C ASP A 177 -4.83 -15.02 -9.11
N GLY A 178 -5.16 -16.22 -8.62
CA GLY A 178 -4.53 -16.80 -7.44
C GLY A 178 -3.03 -17.05 -7.62
N ARG A 179 -2.60 -17.59 -8.77
CA ARG A 179 -1.17 -17.79 -9.10
C ARG A 179 -0.41 -16.46 -9.16
N ASN A 180 -1.03 -15.44 -9.74
CA ASN A 180 -0.46 -14.10 -9.81
C ASN A 180 -0.27 -13.52 -8.40
N LEU A 181 -1.27 -13.65 -7.52
CA LEU A 181 -1.18 -13.21 -6.13
C LEU A 181 -0.04 -13.90 -5.37
N ILE A 182 0.02 -15.24 -5.39
CA ILE A 182 1.08 -15.98 -4.66
C ILE A 182 2.47 -15.85 -5.28
N GLY A 183 2.56 -15.48 -6.57
CA GLY A 183 3.81 -15.27 -7.29
C GLY A 183 4.48 -13.93 -6.99
N ARG A 184 3.77 -13.01 -6.34
CA ARG A 184 4.32 -11.72 -5.91
C ARG A 184 5.40 -11.92 -4.83
N LYS A 185 6.47 -11.13 -4.91
CA LYS A 185 7.55 -11.13 -3.88
C LYS A 185 7.22 -10.27 -2.67
N ASP A 186 6.25 -9.38 -2.81
CA ASP A 186 5.83 -8.40 -1.80
C ASP A 186 4.58 -8.86 -1.04
N VAL A 187 4.26 -10.16 -1.00
CA VAL A 187 3.11 -10.72 -0.26
C VAL A 187 3.48 -11.72 0.83
N THR A 188 2.58 -11.95 1.77
CA THR A 188 2.66 -12.97 2.85
C THR A 188 1.31 -13.67 3.05
N ASP A 189 1.24 -14.61 4.01
CA ASP A 189 0.00 -15.32 4.39
C ASP A 189 -0.65 -16.10 3.23
N THR A 190 0.15 -16.66 2.32
CA THR A 190 -0.33 -17.21 1.05
C THR A 190 -1.06 -18.56 1.14
N SER A 191 -1.17 -19.17 2.32
CA SER A 191 -1.70 -20.53 2.50
C SER A 191 -3.13 -20.66 2.00
N HIS A 192 -4.05 -19.81 2.47
CA HIS A 192 -5.46 -19.86 2.09
C HIS A 192 -5.69 -19.65 0.58
N VAL A 193 -4.96 -18.72 -0.07
CA VAL A 193 -5.02 -18.57 -1.54
C VAL A 193 -4.54 -19.85 -2.23
N ARG A 194 -3.41 -20.42 -1.77
CA ARG A 194 -2.89 -21.69 -2.30
C ARG A 194 -3.89 -22.83 -2.15
N ASP A 195 -4.55 -22.93 -1.01
CA ASP A 195 -5.51 -24.00 -0.73
C ASP A 195 -6.76 -23.86 -1.59
N ARG A 196 -7.29 -22.64 -1.76
CA ARG A 196 -8.40 -22.38 -2.71
C ARG A 196 -8.02 -22.66 -4.16
N ILE A 197 -6.78 -22.37 -4.58
CA ILE A 197 -6.29 -22.76 -5.91
C ILE A 197 -6.30 -24.29 -6.05
N LYS A 198 -5.85 -25.04 -5.05
CA LYS A 198 -5.83 -26.51 -5.11
C LYS A 198 -7.24 -27.09 -5.22
N VAL A 199 -8.19 -26.59 -4.44
CA VAL A 199 -9.59 -27.03 -4.49
C VAL A 199 -10.18 -26.78 -5.88
N ASN A 200 -10.03 -25.57 -6.42
CA ASN A 200 -10.52 -25.24 -7.76
C ASN A 200 -9.77 -26.00 -8.88
N TYR A 201 -8.52 -26.41 -8.65
CA TYR A 201 -7.74 -27.22 -9.58
C TYR A 201 -8.17 -28.69 -9.60
N HIS A 202 -8.45 -29.28 -8.43
CA HIS A 202 -9.00 -30.64 -8.33
C HIS A 202 -10.36 -30.76 -9.02
N PHE A 203 -11.19 -29.73 -8.88
CA PHE A 203 -12.49 -29.68 -9.55
C PHE A 203 -12.40 -29.70 -11.08
N GLN A 204 -11.31 -29.20 -11.67
CA GLN A 204 -11.12 -29.16 -13.11
C GLN A 204 -10.93 -30.56 -13.73
N ILE A 205 -10.58 -31.58 -12.94
CA ILE A 205 -10.04 -32.85 -13.47
C ILE A 205 -10.83 -34.10 -13.05
N GLU A 206 -11.31 -34.24 -11.81
CA GLU A 206 -11.75 -35.57 -11.34
C GLU A 206 -13.25 -35.69 -10.99
N ASP A 207 -13.84 -34.72 -10.30
CA ASP A 207 -15.16 -34.97 -9.67
C ASP A 207 -16.34 -34.90 -10.63
N ILE A 208 -16.39 -33.95 -11.58
CA ILE A 208 -17.49 -33.91 -12.57
C ILE A 208 -17.42 -35.09 -13.56
N LEU A 209 -16.21 -35.55 -13.92
CA LEU A 209 -16.05 -36.68 -14.83
C LEU A 209 -16.45 -38.02 -14.19
N SER A 210 -16.60 -38.08 -12.87
CA SER A 210 -17.01 -39.29 -12.15
C SER A 210 -18.54 -39.43 -11.98
N VAL A 211 -19.27 -38.33 -12.19
CA VAL A 211 -20.73 -38.25 -11.97
C VAL A 211 -21.54 -38.32 -13.28
N ILE A 212 -20.88 -38.09 -14.42
CA ILE A 212 -21.42 -38.31 -15.78
C ILE A 212 -20.89 -39.64 -16.30
#